data_AF-A0AAJ2IYX3-F1
#
_entry.id   AF-A0AAJ2IYX3-F1
#
_cell.length_a   1.000
_cell.length_b   1.000
_cell.length_c   1.000
_cell.angle_alpha   90.00
_cell.angle_beta   90.00
_cell.angle_gamma   90.00
#
_symmetry.space_group_name_H-M   'P 1'
#
loop_
_entity.id
_entity.type
_entity.pdbx_description
1 polymer ?
#
loop_
_entity_poly.entity_id
_entity_poly.type
_entity_poly.pdbx_seq_one_letter_code
_entity_poly.pdbx_strand_id
1 'polypeptide(L)'
;MTADIFKLIFVAIGIFLVYKLIFGGKKGLTIFEMHFKDGRMTLHKGKIPERFERECRHIAKAEKLTCTVRAEKSGDVRLHISANVSDNVKQRIRNLFPFEYYDKKSIDNSRQAG
;
A
#
# COMPACT_ATOMS: atom_id res chain seq x y z
N MET A 1 -12.89 -20.83 -43.77
CA MET A 1 -12.62 -21.71 -42.61
C MET A 1 -11.37 -21.28 -41.86
N THR A 2 -10.15 -21.38 -42.41
CA THR A 2 -8.91 -20.95 -41.71
C THR A 2 -8.87 -19.44 -41.45
N ALA A 3 -9.23 -18.61 -42.42
CA ALA A 3 -9.28 -17.15 -42.27
C ALA A 3 -10.29 -16.68 -41.19
N ASP A 4 -11.42 -17.36 -41.06
CA ASP A 4 -12.45 -17.04 -40.05
C ASP A 4 -11.95 -17.41 -38.65
N ILE A 5 -11.22 -18.52 -38.53
CA ILE A 5 -10.57 -18.95 -37.29
C ILE A 5 -9.50 -17.94 -36.86
N PHE A 6 -8.65 -17.43 -37.76
CA PHE A 6 -7.64 -16.42 -37.43
C PHE A 6 -8.25 -15.11 -36.93
N LYS A 7 -9.33 -14.64 -37.56
CA LYS A 7 -10.06 -13.44 -37.10
C LYS A 7 -10.64 -13.65 -35.71
N LEU A 8 -11.20 -14.82 -35.44
CA LEU A 8 -11.80 -15.15 -34.15
C LEU A 8 -10.75 -15.23 -33.03
N ILE A 9 -9.59 -15.83 -33.32
CA ILE A 9 -8.44 -15.84 -32.40
C ILE A 9 -7.94 -14.42 -32.12
N PHE A 10 -7.83 -13.57 -33.14
CA PHE A 10 -7.37 -12.19 -32.98
C PHE A 10 -8.30 -11.38 -32.06
N VAL A 11 -9.61 -11.54 -32.24
CA VAL A 11 -10.62 -10.92 -31.36
C VAL A 11 -10.53 -11.47 -29.93
N ALA A 12 -10.37 -12.78 -29.77
CA ALA A 12 -10.23 -13.41 -28.45
C ALA A 12 -8.97 -12.92 -27.71
N ILE A 13 -7.83 -12.78 -28.41
CA ILE A 13 -6.59 -12.23 -27.85
C ILE A 13 -6.79 -10.76 -27.43
N GLY A 14 -7.46 -9.96 -28.26
CA GLY A 14 -7.78 -8.57 -27.93
C GLY A 14 -8.62 -8.45 -26.65
N ILE A 15 -9.67 -9.28 -26.52
CA ILE A 15 -10.51 -9.33 -25.32
C ILE A 15 -9.69 -9.78 -24.10
N PHE A 16 -8.84 -10.81 -24.26
CA PHE A 16 -7.98 -11.29 -23.19
C PHE A 16 -6.99 -10.22 -22.70
N LEU A 17 -6.40 -9.45 -23.62
CA LEU A 17 -5.49 -8.35 -23.27
C LEU A 17 -6.23 -7.23 -22.52
N VAL A 18 -7.42 -6.82 -22.98
CA VAL A 18 -8.25 -5.82 -22.29
C VAL A 18 -8.64 -6.31 -20.89
N TYR A 19 -9.10 -7.55 -20.78
CA TYR A 19 -9.43 -8.18 -19.50
C TYR A 19 -8.22 -8.19 -18.56
N LYS A 20 -7.06 -8.64 -19.05
CA LYS A 20 -5.82 -8.65 -18.27
C LYS A 20 -5.36 -7.26 -17.87
N LEU A 21 -5.60 -6.23 -18.69
CA LEU A 21 -5.23 -4.86 -18.36
C LEU A 21 -6.11 -4.29 -17.22
N ILE A 22 -7.42 -4.56 -17.27
CA ILE A 22 -8.38 -4.10 -16.27
C ILE A 22 -8.20 -4.85 -14.94
N PHE A 23 -8.11 -6.19 -15.00
CA PHE A 23 -8.01 -7.04 -13.81
C PHE A 23 -6.57 -7.27 -13.33
N GLY A 24 -5.56 -6.93 -14.15
CA GLY A 24 -4.14 -7.01 -13.78
C GLY A 24 -3.68 -5.86 -12.89
N GLY A 25 -4.50 -4.81 -12.75
CA GLY A 25 -4.31 -3.76 -11.77
C GLY A 25 -4.58 -4.26 -10.37
N LYS A 26 -3.66 -5.07 -9.82
CA LYS A 26 -3.60 -5.41 -8.39
C LYS A 26 -3.26 -4.14 -7.61
N LYS A 27 -4.22 -3.22 -7.50
CA LYS A 27 -4.17 -2.17 -6.49
C LYS A 27 -4.31 -2.90 -5.16
N GLY A 28 -3.23 -2.98 -4.40
CA GLY A 28 -3.24 -3.64 -3.10
C GLY A 28 -4.32 -3.03 -2.22
N LEU A 29 -4.73 -3.80 -1.22
CA LEU A 29 -5.76 -3.36 -0.30
C LEU A 29 -5.19 -2.20 0.53
N THR A 30 -5.72 -1.00 0.35
CA THR A 30 -5.37 0.15 1.19
C THR A 30 -5.86 -0.12 2.61
N ILE A 31 -4.94 -0.29 3.56
CA ILE A 31 -5.27 -0.58 4.96
C ILE A 31 -5.75 0.72 5.63
N PHE A 32 -4.96 1.78 5.46
CA PHE A 32 -5.31 3.10 5.92
C PHE A 32 -4.60 4.16 5.09
N GLU A 33 -5.17 5.36 5.16
CA GLU A 33 -4.64 6.55 4.51
C GLU A 33 -4.83 7.75 5.43
N MET A 34 -3.77 8.52 5.60
CA MET A 34 -3.73 9.73 6.40
C MET A 34 -3.24 10.88 5.55
N HIS A 35 -3.96 12.00 5.61
CA HIS A 35 -3.56 13.23 4.95
C HIS A 35 -3.25 14.28 5.99
N PHE A 36 -2.11 14.91 5.83
CA PHE A 36 -1.63 16.01 6.65
C PHE A 36 -1.47 17.25 5.78
N LYS A 37 -1.89 18.39 6.30
CA LYS A 37 -1.71 19.71 5.70
C LYS A 37 -1.30 20.68 6.79
N ASP A 38 -0.19 21.38 6.56
CA ASP A 38 0.37 22.37 7.50
C ASP A 38 0.48 21.84 8.94
N GLY A 39 0.96 20.60 9.07
CA GLY A 39 1.13 19.92 10.35
C GLY A 39 -0.14 19.51 11.08
N ARG A 40 -1.31 19.59 10.42
CA ARG A 40 -2.59 19.09 10.94
C ARG A 40 -3.11 17.94 10.09
N MET A 41 -3.73 16.97 10.73
CA MET A 41 -4.40 15.87 10.03
C MET A 41 -5.72 16.38 9.46
N THR A 42 -5.89 16.30 8.14
CA THR A 42 -7.10 16.76 7.45
C THR A 42 -8.08 15.62 7.22
N LEU A 43 -7.57 14.45 6.85
CA LEU A 43 -8.36 13.25 6.55
C LEU A 43 -7.66 12.02 7.11
N HIS A 44 -8.44 11.09 7.63
CA HIS A 44 -8.00 9.75 7.96
C HIS A 44 -9.02 8.74 7.41
N LYS A 45 -8.54 7.65 6.85
CA LYS A 45 -9.35 6.53 6.34
C LYS A 45 -8.76 5.22 6.83
N GLY A 46 -9.60 4.27 7.19
CA GLY A 46 -9.18 2.95 7.66
C GLY A 46 -8.86 2.91 9.15
N LYS A 47 -8.55 1.71 9.66
CA LYS A 47 -8.21 1.48 11.06
C LYS A 47 -6.71 1.70 11.25
N ILE A 48 -6.37 2.84 11.85
CA ILE A 48 -4.99 3.23 12.15
C ILE A 48 -4.68 2.86 13.61
N PRO A 49 -3.51 2.28 13.91
CA PRO A 49 -3.08 2.08 15.30
C PRO A 49 -2.92 3.42 16.03
N GLU A 50 -3.52 3.55 17.22
CA GLU A 50 -3.58 4.83 17.96
C GLU A 50 -2.18 5.41 18.27
N ARG A 51 -1.22 4.54 18.64
CA ARG A 51 0.18 4.96 18.89
C ARG A 51 0.80 5.58 17.64
N PHE A 52 0.58 4.96 16.47
CA PHE A 52 1.12 5.44 15.21
C PHE A 52 0.49 6.79 14.81
N GLU A 53 -0.83 6.92 14.94
CA GLU A 53 -1.54 8.16 14.65
C GLU A 53 -1.02 9.34 15.48
N ARG A 54 -0.89 9.13 16.80
CA ARG A 54 -0.45 10.15 17.75
C ARG A 54 0.94 10.67 17.40
N GLU A 55 1.88 9.75 17.19
CA GLU A 55 3.24 10.11 16.84
C GLU A 55 3.35 10.77 15.46
N CYS A 56 2.63 10.27 14.45
CA CYS A 56 2.59 10.92 13.14
C CYS A 56 2.04 12.35 13.23
N ARG A 57 1.06 12.60 14.10
CA ARG A 57 0.56 13.96 14.38
C ARG A 57 1.61 14.84 15.05
N HIS A 58 2.39 14.30 15.99
CA HIS A 58 3.50 15.03 16.62
C HIS A 58 4.57 15.43 15.60
N ILE A 59 4.99 14.49 14.74
CA ILE A 59 5.95 14.74 13.67
C ILE A 59 5.42 15.77 12.67
N ALA A 60 4.17 15.60 12.23
CA ALA A 60 3.54 16.53 11.30
C ALA A 60 3.50 17.95 11.86
N LYS A 61 3.16 18.12 13.15
CA LYS A 61 3.13 19.42 13.83
C LYS A 61 4.52 20.04 14.00
N ALA A 62 5.53 19.24 14.37
CA ALA A 62 6.89 19.73 14.59
C ALA A 62 7.53 20.27 13.30
N GLU A 63 7.29 19.57 12.19
CA GLU A 63 7.92 19.85 10.89
C GLU A 63 6.98 20.63 9.93
N LYS A 64 5.77 21.00 10.38
CA LYS A 64 4.68 21.63 9.58
C LYS A 64 4.43 20.93 8.23
N LEU A 65 4.41 19.60 8.24
CA LEU A 65 4.39 18.81 7.01
C LEU A 65 3.05 18.85 6.30
N THR A 66 3.11 18.86 4.98
CA THR A 66 1.98 18.60 4.09
C THR A 66 2.28 17.33 3.30
N CYS A 67 1.72 16.21 3.75
CA CYS A 67 2.03 14.89 3.20
C CYS A 67 0.86 13.91 3.38
N THR A 68 0.86 12.87 2.55
CA THR A 68 -0.02 11.73 2.65
C THR A 68 0.79 10.51 3.08
N VAL A 69 0.30 9.80 4.08
CA VAL A 69 0.85 8.52 4.56
C VAL A 69 -0.19 7.44 4.29
N ARG A 70 0.14 6.47 3.44
CA ARG A 70 -0.76 5.39 3.02
C ARG A 70 -0.10 4.04 3.27
N ALA A 71 -0.81 3.13 3.90
CA ALA A 71 -0.39 1.73 3.99
C ALA A 71 -1.21 0.88 3.01
N GLU A 72 -0.51 0.12 2.18
CA GLU A 72 -1.10 -0.76 1.18
C GLU A 72 -0.61 -2.20 1.40
N LYS A 73 -1.53 -3.17 1.32
CA LYS A 73 -1.21 -4.59 1.37
C LYS A 73 -1.30 -5.20 -0.02
N SER A 74 -0.15 -5.60 -0.57
CA SER A 74 -0.04 -6.35 -1.83
C SER A 74 0.94 -7.51 -1.64
N GLY A 75 0.49 -8.52 -0.89
CA GLY A 75 1.38 -9.51 -0.25
C GLY A 75 1.83 -8.97 1.11
N ASP A 76 2.96 -8.27 1.11
CA ASP A 76 3.51 -7.57 2.28
C ASP A 76 2.88 -6.19 2.45
N VAL A 77 2.97 -5.65 3.67
CA VAL A 77 2.49 -4.29 3.96
C VAL A 77 3.58 -3.28 3.65
N ARG A 78 3.26 -2.38 2.72
CA ARG A 78 4.14 -1.29 2.29
C ARG A 78 3.58 0.05 2.73
N LEU A 79 4.45 0.89 3.28
CA LEU A 79 4.12 2.25 3.68
C LEU A 79 4.59 3.24 2.60
N HIS A 80 3.64 3.92 1.99
CA HIS A 80 3.83 4.98 1.02
C HIS A 80 3.73 6.34 1.72
N ILE A 81 4.74 7.18 1.55
CA ILE A 81 4.80 8.53 2.11
C ILE A 81 5.03 9.50 0.95
N SER A 82 4.35 10.65 0.95
CA SER A 82 4.54 11.68 -0.09
C SER A 82 6.01 12.07 -0.26
N ALA A 83 6.40 12.32 -1.52
CA ALA A 83 7.77 12.67 -1.89
C ALA A 83 8.25 14.00 -1.27
N ASN A 84 7.32 14.90 -0.92
CA ASN A 84 7.61 16.21 -0.29
C ASN A 84 8.24 16.11 1.12
N VAL A 85 8.24 14.92 1.72
CA VAL A 85 8.81 14.70 3.05
C VAL A 85 10.30 14.38 2.91
N SER A 86 11.14 14.94 3.79
CA SER A 86 12.57 14.61 3.84
C SER A 86 12.79 13.13 4.18
N ASP A 87 13.86 12.53 3.66
CA ASP A 87 14.10 11.09 3.85
C ASP A 87 14.33 10.71 5.32
N ASN A 88 14.87 11.63 6.13
CA ASN A 88 15.00 11.45 7.57
C ASN A 88 13.62 11.24 8.22
N VAL A 89 12.65 12.12 7.90
CA VAL A 89 11.28 11.99 8.41
C VAL A 89 10.58 10.75 7.87
N LYS A 90 10.78 10.40 6.58
CA LYS A 90 10.25 9.14 6.02
C LYS A 90 10.76 7.94 6.80
N GLN A 91 12.04 7.91 7.16
CA GLN A 91 12.65 6.82 7.92
C GLN A 91 12.10 6.76 9.35
N ARG A 92 11.95 7.91 10.02
CA ARG A 92 11.29 7.99 11.33
C ARG A 92 9.87 7.42 11.29
N ILE A 93 9.06 7.85 10.32
CA ILE A 93 7.69 7.35 10.15
C ILE A 93 7.68 5.83 9.88
N ARG A 94 8.61 5.30 9.08
CA ARG A 94 8.74 3.85 8.88
C ARG A 94 9.09 3.10 10.16
N ASN A 95 10.03 3.59 10.95
CA ASN A 95 10.41 2.95 12.21
C ASN A 95 9.29 2.91 13.24
N LEU A 96 8.39 3.90 13.19
CA LEU A 96 7.20 3.95 14.05
C LEU A 96 6.09 3.02 13.59
N PHE A 97 6.07 2.65 12.31
CA PHE A 97 5.02 1.81 11.77
C PHE A 97 5.19 0.37 12.28
N PRO A 98 4.18 -0.19 12.97
CA PRO A 98 4.33 -1.51 13.56
C PRO A 98 4.06 -2.60 12.52
N PHE A 99 5.06 -2.86 11.67
CA PHE A 99 4.98 -3.88 10.61
C PHE A 99 4.60 -5.26 11.17
N GLU A 100 5.04 -5.59 12.38
CA GLU A 100 4.80 -6.89 13.03
C GLU A 100 3.31 -7.23 13.24
N TYR A 101 2.43 -6.23 13.40
CA TYR A 101 0.98 -6.50 13.51
C TYR A 101 0.33 -6.84 12.17
N TYR A 102 0.98 -6.51 11.06
CA TYR A 102 0.44 -6.64 9.72
C TYR A 102 1.13 -7.72 8.89
N ASP A 103 2.38 -8.01 9.24
CA ASP A 103 3.16 -9.10 8.71
C ASP A 103 2.76 -10.38 9.46
N LYS A 104 2.02 -11.27 8.78
CA LYS A 104 1.77 -12.60 9.36
C LYS A 104 3.13 -13.27 9.39
N LYS A 105 3.71 -13.49 10.58
CA LYS A 105 4.82 -14.43 10.78
C LYS A 105 4.52 -15.65 9.91
N SER A 106 5.37 -15.90 8.91
CA SER A 106 5.37 -17.18 8.23
C SER A 106 5.52 -18.22 9.34
N ILE A 107 4.55 -19.14 9.41
CA ILE A 107 4.63 -20.25 10.35
C ILE A 107 5.82 -21.08 9.86
N ASP A 108 6.93 -20.96 10.57
CA ASP A 108 8.13 -21.75 10.31
C ASP A 108 7.83 -23.20 10.73
N ASN A 109 7.36 -24.00 9.76
CA ASN A 109 7.07 -25.42 9.94
C ASN A 109 8.34 -26.29 10.00
N SER A 110 9.55 -25.71 10.07
CA SER A 110 10.81 -26.48 10.09
C SER A 110 11.05 -27.28 11.37
N ARG A 111 10.23 -27.09 12.43
CA ARG A 111 10.41 -27.74 13.74
C ARG A 111 9.46 -28.91 14.04
N GLN A 112 8.60 -29.33 13.10
CA GLN A 112 7.76 -30.53 13.25
C GLN A 112 8.35 -31.72 12.48
N ALA A 113 9.54 -32.15 12.89
CA ALA A 113 10.08 -33.47 12.57
C ALA A 113 11.14 -33.79 13.64
N GLY A 114 10.68 -34.18 14.82
CA GLY A 114 11.49 -34.67 15.94
C GLY A 114 10.72 -35.76 16.66
#